data_AF-A0AAV5RC80-F1
#
_entry.id   AF-A0AAV5RC80-F1
#
_cell.length_a   1.000
_cell.length_b   1.000
_cell.length_c   1.000
_cell.angle_alpha   90.00
_cell.angle_beta   90.00
_cell.angle_gamma   90.00
#
_symmetry.space_group_name_H-M   'P 1'
#
loop_
_entity.id
_entity.type
_entity.pdbx_description
1 polymer ?
#
loop_
_entity_poly.entity_id
_entity_poly.type
_entity_poly.pdbx_seq_one_letter_code
_entity_poly.pdbx_strand_id
1 'polypeptide(L)'
;MSEFDQKKKFLLKEIGLNSEENPDASPKGTIDSLCIPLITMINSHKDMVTTSSCSGRLSVFLEGSKDVKLVDEGTRENIKIGAKGDGGHWLFVSHEKDEIKEWWKSENIKFKYKTAIKEAEYNPNTRYVLFKYEPLILHVKCRDFSSASKLYSTAMGCGFRESGIGANNNVAIRISIRLDIPIGFLDNETDDILCTVDESYIKMVTKLAYDRFLENERKLDLLYERIEKEIINSVYTIEVKETKEERKERKMREGLARRDDVRKLKEEKRRLKQLQLEQQKSEEGSKTNEE
;
A
#
# COMPACT_ATOMS: atom_id res chain seq x y z
N MET A 1 34.27 7.74 3.20
CA MET A 1 32.99 7.40 2.52
C MET A 1 32.44 6.18 3.23
N SER A 2 31.26 6.27 3.84
CA SER A 2 30.71 5.16 4.64
C SER A 2 30.30 3.98 3.75
N GLU A 3 30.12 2.79 4.33
CA GLU A 3 29.62 1.60 3.61
C GLU A 3 28.30 1.89 2.89
N PHE A 4 27.39 2.61 3.55
CA PHE A 4 26.13 3.04 2.94
C PHE A 4 26.34 3.96 1.74
N ASP A 5 27.25 4.93 1.82
CA ASP A 5 27.50 5.88 0.72
C ASP A 5 28.04 5.17 -0.53
N GLN A 6 28.92 4.18 -0.33
CA GLN A 6 29.44 3.34 -1.42
C GLN A 6 28.32 2.52 -2.05
N LYS A 7 27.48 1.87 -1.23
CA LYS A 7 26.35 1.07 -1.71
C LYS A 7 25.30 1.92 -2.43
N LYS A 8 24.99 3.10 -1.90
CA LYS A 8 24.08 4.06 -2.54
C LYS A 8 24.62 4.52 -3.89
N LYS A 9 25.90 4.90 -3.96
CA LYS A 9 26.53 5.31 -5.23
C LYS A 9 26.48 4.19 -6.28
N PHE A 10 26.72 2.94 -5.86
CA PHE A 10 26.62 1.77 -6.74
C PHE A 10 25.18 1.59 -7.27
N LEU A 11 24.19 1.56 -6.39
CA LEU A 11 22.77 1.36 -6.77
C LEU A 11 22.24 2.48 -7.67
N LEU A 12 22.60 3.74 -7.39
CA LEU A 12 22.20 4.87 -8.24
C LEU A 12 22.80 4.77 -9.65
N LYS A 13 24.02 4.23 -9.76
CA LYS A 13 24.64 3.97 -11.06
C LYS A 13 23.89 2.85 -11.80
N GLU A 14 23.52 1.77 -11.13
CA GLU A 14 22.73 0.68 -11.75
C GLU A 14 21.37 1.20 -12.24
N ILE A 15 20.65 1.94 -11.39
CA ILE A 15 19.35 2.53 -11.74
C ILE A 15 19.49 3.50 -12.92
N GLY A 16 20.50 4.37 -12.91
CA GLY A 16 20.72 5.36 -13.97
C GLY A 16 21.19 4.76 -15.30
N LEU A 17 21.72 3.55 -15.30
CA LEU A 17 22.11 2.81 -16.50
C LEU A 17 21.01 1.86 -17.00
N ASN A 18 19.87 1.76 -16.30
CA ASN A 18 18.80 0.87 -16.72
C ASN A 18 18.20 1.36 -18.05
N SER A 19 18.15 0.46 -19.01
CA SER A 19 17.61 0.65 -20.36
C SER A 19 17.30 -0.70 -20.97
N GLU A 20 16.69 -0.74 -22.15
CA GLU A 20 16.48 -1.98 -22.90
C GLU A 20 17.80 -2.72 -23.20
N GLU A 21 18.90 -1.98 -23.38
CA GLU A 21 20.24 -2.54 -23.62
C GLU A 21 20.94 -3.00 -22.33
N ASN A 22 20.46 -2.57 -21.17
CA ASN A 22 21.00 -2.92 -19.85
C ASN A 22 19.84 -3.15 -18.86
N PRO A 23 19.17 -4.31 -18.99
CA PRO A 23 17.96 -4.58 -18.22
C PRO A 23 18.27 -4.75 -16.73
N ASP A 24 17.31 -4.40 -15.89
CA ASP A 24 17.38 -4.63 -14.46
C ASP A 24 17.13 -6.12 -14.13
N ALA A 25 17.26 -6.47 -12.85
CA ALA A 25 17.04 -7.84 -12.40
C ALA A 25 15.54 -8.26 -12.40
N SER A 26 14.62 -7.37 -12.79
CA SER A 26 13.21 -7.71 -12.88
C SER A 26 12.93 -8.55 -14.13
N PRO A 27 11.90 -9.41 -14.13
CA PRO A 27 11.50 -10.12 -15.34
C PRO A 27 11.07 -9.21 -16.50
N LYS A 28 10.67 -7.97 -16.21
CA LYS A 28 10.33 -6.95 -17.22
C LYS A 28 11.59 -6.33 -17.84
N GLY A 29 12.70 -6.32 -17.10
CA GLY A 29 13.98 -5.73 -17.50
C GLY A 29 14.02 -4.19 -17.43
N THR A 30 12.92 -3.54 -17.12
CA THR A 30 12.83 -2.08 -17.05
C THR A 30 12.06 -1.63 -15.82
N ILE A 31 12.44 -0.48 -15.27
CA ILE A 31 11.72 0.15 -14.16
C ILE A 31 10.33 0.62 -14.62
N ASP A 32 9.29 0.32 -13.84
CA ASP A 32 7.93 0.80 -14.10
C ASP A 32 7.86 2.33 -14.03
N SER A 33 7.30 2.95 -15.07
CA SER A 33 7.18 4.40 -15.24
C SER A 33 6.50 5.07 -14.05
N LEU A 34 5.43 4.46 -13.53
CA LEU A 34 4.69 4.93 -12.35
C LEU A 34 5.57 5.01 -11.08
N CYS A 35 6.60 4.19 -10.95
CA CYS A 35 7.51 4.24 -9.80
C CYS A 35 8.61 5.31 -9.92
N ILE A 36 8.91 5.80 -11.12
CA ILE A 36 10.04 6.72 -11.38
C ILE A 36 9.99 7.98 -10.48
N PRO A 37 8.85 8.69 -10.33
CA PRO A 37 8.80 9.87 -9.48
C PRO A 37 9.16 9.54 -8.02
N LEU A 38 8.56 8.49 -7.47
CA LEU A 38 8.81 8.06 -6.09
C LEU A 38 10.25 7.60 -5.88
N ILE A 39 10.80 6.81 -6.81
CA ILE A 39 12.19 6.36 -6.81
C ILE A 39 13.14 7.56 -6.79
N THR A 40 12.92 8.51 -7.69
CA THR A 40 13.76 9.71 -7.84
C THR A 40 13.76 10.53 -6.56
N MET A 41 12.57 10.79 -5.99
CA MET A 41 12.43 11.53 -4.74
C MET A 41 13.14 10.84 -3.58
N ILE A 42 12.93 9.53 -3.37
CA ILE A 42 13.58 8.79 -2.28
C ILE A 42 15.10 8.80 -2.46
N ASN A 43 15.57 8.61 -3.68
CA ASN A 43 16.99 8.57 -4.01
C ASN A 43 17.69 9.93 -3.85
N SER A 44 16.94 11.03 -3.90
CA SER A 44 17.46 12.37 -3.59
C SER A 44 17.87 12.52 -2.11
N HIS A 45 17.27 11.75 -1.20
CA HIS A 45 17.54 11.85 0.24
C HIS A 45 18.87 11.19 0.61
N LYS A 46 19.80 11.91 1.25
CA LYS A 46 21.16 11.45 1.57
C LYS A 46 21.26 10.12 2.34
N ASP A 47 20.22 9.74 3.07
CA ASP A 47 20.18 8.55 3.95
C ASP A 47 19.30 7.41 3.43
N MET A 48 18.82 7.50 2.18
CA MET A 48 17.95 6.49 1.57
C MET A 48 18.38 6.17 0.14
N VAL A 49 18.16 4.93 -0.28
CA VAL A 49 18.31 4.50 -1.67
C VAL A 49 17.36 3.34 -1.98
N THR A 50 16.66 3.38 -3.11
CA THR A 50 15.81 2.29 -3.58
C THR A 50 16.67 1.12 -4.05
N THR A 51 16.19 -0.11 -3.85
CA THR A 51 16.90 -1.35 -4.22
C THR A 51 16.09 -2.24 -5.14
N SER A 52 14.77 -2.17 -5.07
CA SER A 52 13.84 -2.80 -6.03
C SER A 52 12.46 -2.16 -5.91
N SER A 53 11.71 -2.20 -6.99
CA SER A 53 10.37 -1.63 -7.11
C SER A 53 9.53 -2.41 -8.12
N CYS A 54 8.22 -2.45 -7.92
CA CYS A 54 7.22 -2.91 -8.89
C CYS A 54 5.98 -2.06 -8.66
N SER A 55 5.48 -1.36 -9.69
CA SER A 55 4.36 -0.43 -9.54
C SER A 55 3.06 -1.13 -9.18
N GLY A 56 2.94 -2.39 -9.59
CA GLY A 56 1.75 -3.22 -9.46
C GLY A 56 1.54 -3.95 -10.77
N ARG A 57 1.03 -5.18 -10.73
CA ARG A 57 0.82 -5.98 -11.93
C ARG A 57 -0.41 -6.86 -11.86
N LEU A 58 -1.01 -7.08 -13.00
CA LEU A 58 -1.86 -8.22 -13.26
C LEU A 58 -1.02 -9.32 -13.88
N SER A 59 -1.16 -10.55 -13.40
CA SER A 59 -0.58 -11.72 -14.06
C SER A 59 -1.57 -12.88 -14.09
N VAL A 60 -1.46 -13.67 -15.15
CA VAL A 60 -2.12 -14.97 -15.26
C VAL A 60 -1.00 -15.98 -15.32
N PHE A 61 -0.98 -16.87 -14.34
CA PHE A 61 0.16 -17.71 -14.03
C PHE A 61 -0.25 -19.17 -13.97
N LEU A 62 0.45 -20.01 -14.71
CA LEU A 62 0.35 -21.46 -14.59
C LEU A 62 1.31 -21.94 -13.50
N GLU A 63 0.80 -22.61 -12.47
CA GLU A 63 1.62 -23.23 -11.42
C GLU A 63 2.63 -24.22 -11.99
N GLY A 64 3.82 -24.30 -11.40
CA GLY A 64 4.79 -25.36 -11.69
C GLY A 64 4.31 -26.73 -11.20
N SER A 65 5.03 -27.78 -11.61
CA SER A 65 4.79 -29.14 -11.12
C SER A 65 4.85 -29.20 -9.59
N LYS A 66 3.92 -29.95 -9.00
CA LYS A 66 3.85 -30.18 -7.54
C LYS A 66 4.56 -31.49 -7.23
N ASP A 67 5.64 -31.42 -6.45
CA ASP A 67 6.26 -32.62 -5.90
C ASP A 67 5.37 -33.17 -4.77
N VAL A 68 4.50 -34.12 -5.09
CA VAL A 68 3.72 -34.85 -4.08
C VAL A 68 4.53 -36.07 -3.64
N LYS A 69 5.26 -35.92 -2.54
CA LYS A 69 5.95 -37.05 -1.89
C LYS A 69 4.99 -37.71 -0.91
N LEU A 70 4.67 -38.98 -1.18
CA LEU A 70 4.08 -39.86 -0.16
C LEU A 70 5.18 -40.13 0.87
N VAL A 71 5.00 -39.66 2.10
CA VAL A 71 5.88 -40.02 3.21
C VAL A 71 5.34 -41.33 3.80
N ASP A 72 6.21 -42.32 3.96
CA ASP A 72 5.87 -43.63 4.53
C ASP A 72 5.08 -43.48 5.85
N GLU A 73 4.12 -44.41 6.03
CA GLU A 73 3.18 -44.51 7.17
C GLU A 73 2.13 -43.37 7.27
N GLY A 74 1.45 -43.08 6.14
CA GLY A 74 -0.02 -43.07 6.14
C GLY A 74 -0.78 -41.89 6.77
N THR A 75 -0.20 -40.70 6.97
CA THR A 75 -1.05 -39.56 7.42
C THR A 75 -0.67 -38.14 6.98
N ARG A 76 0.39 -37.91 6.20
CA ARG A 76 0.73 -36.55 5.74
C ARG A 76 1.18 -36.50 4.29
N GLU A 77 0.31 -36.00 3.43
CA GLU A 77 0.70 -35.55 2.09
C GLU A 77 1.53 -34.26 2.23
N ASN A 78 2.81 -34.31 1.84
CA ASN A 78 3.63 -33.10 1.79
C ASN A 78 3.43 -32.44 0.42
N ILE A 79 2.36 -31.66 0.28
CA ILE A 79 2.02 -30.96 -0.97
C ILE A 79 2.81 -29.65 -1.03
N LYS A 80 3.77 -29.57 -1.95
CA LYS A 80 4.43 -28.30 -2.30
C LYS A 80 3.58 -27.57 -3.36
N ILE A 81 3.17 -26.34 -3.06
CA ILE A 81 2.47 -25.49 -4.04
C ILE A 81 3.46 -25.15 -5.17
N GLY A 82 3.02 -25.37 -6.42
CA GLY A 82 3.81 -25.07 -7.61
C GLY A 82 4.08 -23.57 -7.75
N ALA A 83 5.34 -23.17 -7.64
CA ALA A 83 5.79 -21.80 -7.91
C ALA A 83 6.24 -21.67 -9.37
N LYS A 84 6.96 -20.59 -9.74
CA LYS A 84 7.52 -20.38 -11.08
C LYS A 84 8.61 -21.40 -11.51
N GLY A 85 9.02 -22.31 -10.63
CA GLY A 85 9.94 -23.40 -10.98
C GLY A 85 9.21 -24.56 -11.66
N ASP A 86 9.95 -25.52 -12.22
CA ASP A 86 9.42 -26.82 -12.68
C ASP A 86 8.24 -26.71 -13.66
N GLY A 87 8.37 -25.82 -14.66
CA GLY A 87 7.39 -25.62 -15.73
C GLY A 87 6.34 -24.54 -15.48
N GLY A 88 6.34 -23.90 -14.31
CA GLY A 88 5.45 -22.78 -14.02
C GLY A 88 5.89 -21.50 -14.73
N HIS A 89 4.96 -20.78 -15.36
CA HIS A 89 5.30 -19.57 -16.12
C HIS A 89 4.09 -18.62 -16.26
N TRP A 90 4.36 -17.39 -16.67
CA TRP A 90 3.32 -16.42 -16.97
C TRP A 90 2.70 -16.72 -18.34
N LEU A 91 1.37 -16.83 -18.35
CA LEU A 91 0.55 -16.83 -19.56
C LEU A 91 0.24 -15.39 -20.00
N PHE A 92 0.12 -14.49 -19.03
CA PHE A 92 -0.09 -13.07 -19.23
C PHE A 92 0.56 -12.27 -18.10
N VAL A 93 1.10 -11.09 -18.41
CA VAL A 93 1.53 -10.12 -17.43
C VAL A 93 1.36 -8.71 -18.00
N SER A 94 0.84 -7.79 -17.20
CA SER A 94 0.86 -6.36 -17.51
C SER A 94 1.00 -5.54 -16.23
N HIS A 95 1.71 -4.42 -16.33
CA HIS A 95 1.90 -3.45 -15.26
C HIS A 95 1.01 -2.21 -15.44
N GLU A 96 0.21 -2.17 -16.52
CA GLU A 96 -0.58 -1.03 -16.91
C GLU A 96 -2.07 -1.37 -16.90
N LYS A 97 -2.87 -0.57 -16.19
CA LYS A 97 -4.31 -0.81 -16.02
C LYS A 97 -5.09 -0.78 -17.34
N ASP A 98 -4.60 -0.09 -18.35
CA ASP A 98 -5.29 0.07 -19.64
C ASP A 98 -5.05 -1.11 -20.59
N GLU A 99 -4.00 -1.90 -20.35
CA GLU A 99 -3.63 -3.05 -21.19
C GLU A 99 -4.33 -4.35 -20.77
N ILE A 100 -4.96 -4.39 -19.59
CA ILE A 100 -5.61 -5.61 -19.09
C ILE A 100 -6.98 -5.86 -19.73
N LYS A 101 -7.47 -4.93 -20.56
CA LYS A 101 -8.77 -5.07 -21.21
C LYS A 101 -8.73 -6.25 -22.17
N GLU A 102 -9.68 -7.18 -22.00
CA GLU A 102 -9.80 -8.37 -22.85
C GLU A 102 -8.53 -9.24 -22.91
N TRP A 103 -7.71 -9.24 -21.85
CA TRP A 103 -6.46 -10.01 -21.78
C TRP A 103 -6.61 -11.50 -22.16
N TRP A 104 -7.78 -12.09 -21.90
CA TRP A 104 -8.10 -13.49 -22.21
C TRP A 104 -8.28 -13.78 -23.70
N LYS A 105 -8.34 -12.74 -24.54
CA LYS A 105 -8.37 -12.82 -26.00
C LYS A 105 -6.98 -12.66 -26.63
N SER A 106 -5.95 -12.48 -25.82
CA SER A 106 -4.57 -12.37 -26.31
C SER A 106 -4.18 -13.63 -27.08
N GLU A 107 -3.51 -13.46 -28.23
CA GLU A 107 -3.05 -14.57 -29.08
C GLU A 107 -2.13 -15.55 -28.35
N ASN A 108 -1.48 -15.07 -27.29
CA ASN A 108 -0.57 -15.84 -26.46
C ASN A 108 -1.30 -16.81 -25.50
N ILE A 109 -2.63 -16.71 -25.36
CA ILE A 109 -3.40 -17.54 -24.43
C ILE A 109 -4.48 -18.31 -25.19
N LYS A 110 -4.33 -19.63 -25.25
CA LYS A 110 -5.30 -20.53 -25.90
C LYS A 110 -6.11 -21.27 -24.84
N PHE A 111 -7.17 -20.64 -24.36
CA PHE A 111 -8.09 -21.29 -23.42
C PHE A 111 -9.01 -22.28 -24.14
N LYS A 112 -9.09 -23.50 -23.61
CA LYS A 112 -10.20 -24.42 -23.89
C LYS A 112 -11.20 -24.35 -22.74
N TYR A 113 -12.46 -24.04 -23.05
CA TYR A 113 -13.48 -23.86 -22.02
C TYR A 113 -14.12 -25.19 -21.64
N LYS A 114 -14.12 -25.50 -20.34
CA LYS A 114 -14.77 -26.70 -19.78
C LYS A 114 -15.43 -26.34 -18.45
N THR A 115 -16.74 -26.10 -18.49
CA THR A 115 -17.53 -25.69 -17.32
C THR A 115 -17.99 -26.86 -16.43
N ALA A 116 -17.99 -28.09 -16.96
CA ALA A 116 -18.33 -29.30 -16.21
C ALA A 116 -17.06 -30.11 -15.88
N ILE A 117 -16.53 -29.89 -14.68
CA ILE A 117 -15.36 -30.60 -14.17
C ILE A 117 -15.84 -31.73 -13.28
N LYS A 118 -15.33 -32.94 -13.49
CA LYS A 118 -15.59 -34.08 -12.60
C LYS A 118 -14.68 -34.00 -11.38
N GLU A 119 -15.14 -34.44 -10.21
CA GLU A 119 -14.32 -34.43 -8.98
C GLU A 119 -12.97 -35.15 -9.15
N ALA A 120 -12.93 -36.19 -9.98
CA ALA A 120 -11.71 -36.94 -10.30
C ALA A 120 -10.60 -36.13 -11.00
N GLU A 121 -10.91 -34.95 -11.55
CA GLU A 121 -9.94 -34.07 -12.20
C GLU A 121 -9.16 -33.19 -11.20
N TYR A 122 -9.62 -33.12 -9.95
CA TYR A 122 -8.88 -32.47 -8.86
C TYR A 122 -8.00 -33.49 -8.14
N ASN A 123 -6.74 -33.56 -8.54
CA ASN A 123 -5.74 -34.36 -7.84
C ASN A 123 -4.64 -33.47 -7.25
N PRO A 124 -3.86 -33.97 -6.27
CA PRO A 124 -2.77 -33.21 -5.66
C PRO A 124 -1.70 -32.68 -6.63
N ASN A 125 -1.59 -33.29 -7.83
CA ASN A 125 -0.67 -32.86 -8.88
C ASN A 125 -1.30 -31.85 -9.87
N THR A 126 -2.59 -31.53 -9.75
CA THR A 126 -3.26 -30.58 -10.64
C THR A 126 -2.59 -29.21 -10.55
N ARG A 127 -2.16 -28.69 -11.70
CA ARG A 127 -1.49 -27.39 -11.83
C ARG A 127 -2.52 -26.33 -12.18
N TYR A 128 -2.76 -25.39 -11.27
CA TYR A 128 -3.80 -24.38 -11.48
C TYR A 128 -3.30 -23.20 -12.32
N VAL A 129 -4.24 -22.58 -13.02
CA VAL A 129 -4.08 -21.27 -13.65
C VAL A 129 -4.66 -20.23 -12.70
N LEU A 130 -3.79 -19.35 -12.22
CA LEU A 130 -4.13 -18.33 -11.24
C LEU A 130 -4.15 -16.95 -11.90
N PHE A 131 -5.26 -16.27 -11.76
CA PHE A 131 -5.42 -14.85 -12.03
C PHE A 131 -5.01 -14.06 -10.77
N LYS A 132 -3.97 -13.25 -10.90
CA LYS A 132 -3.34 -12.56 -9.77
C LYS A 132 -3.20 -11.08 -10.01
N TYR A 133 -3.58 -10.29 -9.00
CA TYR A 133 -3.18 -8.90 -8.90
C TYR A 133 -2.20 -8.74 -7.73
N GLU A 134 -1.01 -8.21 -8.02
CA GLU A 134 0.04 -7.96 -7.04
C GLU A 134 0.29 -6.44 -7.01
N PRO A 135 0.08 -5.75 -5.86
CA PRO A 135 0.20 -4.30 -5.79
C PRO A 135 1.65 -3.81 -5.71
N LEU A 136 1.81 -2.50 -5.52
CA LEU A 136 3.10 -1.85 -5.30
C LEU A 136 3.94 -2.60 -4.26
N ILE A 137 5.19 -2.90 -4.64
CA ILE A 137 6.25 -3.34 -3.73
C ILE A 137 7.44 -2.41 -3.92
N LEU A 138 7.97 -1.89 -2.83
CA LEU A 138 9.14 -1.01 -2.86
C LEU A 138 10.10 -1.39 -1.73
N HIS A 139 11.38 -1.58 -2.06
CA HIS A 139 12.44 -1.82 -1.08
C HIS A 139 13.40 -0.64 -1.04
N VAL A 140 13.56 -0.07 0.16
CA VAL A 140 14.41 1.10 0.39
C VAL A 140 15.44 0.78 1.46
N LYS A 141 16.71 0.84 1.09
CA LYS A 141 17.82 0.74 2.01
C LYS A 141 18.02 2.10 2.68
N CYS A 142 17.98 2.12 4.02
CA CYS A 142 18.26 3.30 4.81
C CYS A 142 19.66 3.24 5.45
N ARG A 143 20.25 4.40 5.74
CA ARG A 143 21.55 4.49 6.44
C ARG A 143 21.48 3.92 7.84
N ASP A 144 20.49 4.33 8.60
CA ASP A 144 20.32 4.00 10.01
C ASP A 144 18.87 3.62 10.33
N PHE A 145 18.68 3.12 11.54
CA PHE A 145 17.37 2.71 12.03
C PHE A 145 16.41 3.91 12.16
N SER A 146 16.91 5.11 12.45
CA SER A 146 16.08 6.32 12.57
C SER A 146 15.39 6.63 11.25
N SER A 147 16.16 6.66 10.17
CA SER A 147 15.67 6.86 8.79
C SER A 147 14.71 5.75 8.36
N ALA A 148 15.05 4.49 8.67
CA ALA A 148 14.18 3.35 8.38
C ALA A 148 12.85 3.41 9.13
N SER A 149 12.90 3.71 10.43
CA SER A 149 11.72 3.83 11.30
C SER A 149 10.81 4.96 10.86
N LYS A 150 11.38 6.09 10.42
CA LYS A 150 10.61 7.21 9.90
C LYS A 150 9.89 6.82 8.60
N LEU A 151 10.62 6.26 7.63
CA LEU A 151 10.03 5.81 6.37
C LEU A 151 8.94 4.74 6.58
N TYR A 152 9.21 3.75 7.42
CA TYR A 152 8.24 2.72 7.79
C TYR A 152 6.98 3.33 8.41
N SER A 153 7.13 4.27 9.35
CA SER A 153 6.00 4.92 10.02
C SER A 153 5.16 5.75 9.04
N THR A 154 5.81 6.49 8.12
CA THR A 154 5.13 7.23 7.06
C THR A 154 4.36 6.28 6.13
N ALA A 155 4.97 5.18 5.70
CA ALA A 155 4.30 4.16 4.88
C ALA A 155 3.10 3.52 5.60
N MET A 156 3.26 3.17 6.88
CA MET A 156 2.15 2.72 7.72
C MET A 156 1.06 3.80 7.80
N GLY A 157 1.40 5.07 7.97
CA GLY A 157 0.43 6.17 7.92
C GLY A 157 -0.41 6.23 6.63
N CYS A 158 0.14 5.77 5.51
CA CYS A 158 -0.53 5.73 4.20
C CYS A 158 -1.39 4.47 3.97
N GLY A 159 -1.30 3.47 4.86
CA GLY A 159 -2.05 2.21 4.77
C GLY A 159 -1.27 1.02 4.22
N PHE A 160 0.06 1.12 4.09
CA PHE A 160 0.94 0.01 3.70
C PHE A 160 1.18 -0.94 4.88
N ARG A 161 0.12 -1.62 5.33
CA ARG A 161 0.05 -2.43 6.56
C ARG A 161 0.96 -3.66 6.57
N GLU A 162 1.42 -4.12 5.40
CA GLU A 162 2.31 -5.29 5.27
C GLU A 162 3.79 -4.88 5.19
N SER A 163 4.08 -3.59 5.45
CA SER A 163 5.44 -3.08 5.46
C SER A 163 6.25 -3.59 6.66
N GLY A 164 7.57 -3.60 6.53
CA GLY A 164 8.46 -3.99 7.63
C GLY A 164 9.88 -3.52 7.43
N ILE A 165 10.64 -3.46 8.52
CA ILE A 165 12.07 -3.16 8.51
C ILE A 165 12.83 -4.49 8.62
N GLY A 166 13.50 -4.87 7.54
CA GLY A 166 14.36 -6.04 7.47
C GLY A 166 15.78 -5.77 7.98
N ALA A 167 16.64 -6.77 7.78
CA ALA A 167 18.06 -6.68 8.14
C ALA A 167 18.75 -5.47 7.50
N ASN A 168 19.74 -4.92 8.20
CA ASN A 168 20.51 -3.76 7.77
C ASN A 168 19.64 -2.55 7.38
N ASN A 169 18.55 -2.26 8.08
CA ASN A 169 17.69 -1.09 7.83
C ASN A 169 17.08 -1.06 6.41
N ASN A 170 16.78 -2.23 5.84
CA ASN A 170 16.08 -2.31 4.56
C ASN A 170 14.57 -2.29 4.80
N VAL A 171 13.88 -1.23 4.38
CA VAL A 171 12.43 -1.07 4.54
C VAL A 171 11.73 -1.67 3.32
N ALA A 172 10.88 -2.66 3.56
CA ALA A 172 9.97 -3.20 2.56
C ALA A 172 8.61 -2.52 2.74
N ILE A 173 8.16 -1.77 1.72
CA ILE A 173 6.85 -1.11 1.68
C ILE A 173 5.90 -1.97 0.85
N ARG A 174 4.82 -2.45 1.48
CA ARG A 174 3.84 -3.37 0.87
C ARG A 174 2.43 -3.12 1.39
N ILE A 175 1.44 -3.45 0.58
CA ILE A 175 0.02 -3.24 0.87
C ILE A 175 -0.82 -4.48 0.58
N SER A 176 -1.80 -4.76 1.45
CA SER A 176 -2.71 -5.91 1.32
C SER A 176 -3.94 -5.60 0.45
N ILE A 177 -3.73 -5.38 -0.85
CA ILE A 177 -4.82 -5.23 -1.85
C ILE A 177 -4.68 -6.22 -3.01
N ARG A 178 -4.00 -7.35 -2.75
CA ARG A 178 -3.79 -8.44 -3.72
C ARG A 178 -5.08 -9.17 -4.10
N LEU A 179 -5.08 -9.80 -5.27
CA LEU A 179 -6.06 -10.80 -5.69
C LEU A 179 -5.32 -12.08 -6.07
N ASP A 180 -5.84 -13.24 -5.65
CA ASP A 180 -5.34 -14.56 -6.03
C ASP A 180 -6.58 -15.44 -6.32
N ILE A 181 -6.88 -15.69 -7.60
CA ILE A 181 -8.13 -16.33 -8.04
C ILE A 181 -7.80 -17.47 -9.00
N PRO A 182 -8.17 -18.74 -8.72
CA PRO A 182 -8.07 -19.82 -9.70
C PRO A 182 -9.13 -19.65 -10.80
N ILE A 183 -8.72 -19.77 -12.06
CA ILE A 183 -9.62 -19.64 -13.23
C ILE A 183 -9.62 -20.89 -14.13
N GLY A 184 -8.72 -21.83 -13.84
CA GLY A 184 -8.52 -23.02 -14.66
C GLY A 184 -7.39 -23.89 -14.16
N PHE A 185 -7.02 -24.88 -14.97
CA PHE A 185 -5.90 -25.78 -14.71
C PHE A 185 -5.34 -26.33 -16.03
N LEU A 186 -4.14 -26.91 -15.95
CA LEU A 186 -3.54 -27.63 -17.09
C LEU A 186 -4.10 -29.05 -17.16
N ASP A 187 -4.55 -29.46 -18.34
CA ASP A 187 -4.89 -30.85 -18.61
C ASP A 187 -3.60 -31.67 -18.82
N ASN A 188 -3.39 -32.67 -17.97
CA ASN A 188 -2.19 -33.50 -18.02
C ASN A 188 -2.15 -34.44 -19.23
N GLU A 189 -3.28 -34.73 -19.88
CA GLU A 189 -3.32 -35.63 -21.04
C GLU A 189 -3.06 -34.87 -22.35
N THR A 190 -3.60 -33.66 -22.46
CA THR A 190 -3.59 -32.87 -23.70
C THR A 190 -2.59 -31.71 -23.68
N ASP A 191 -2.05 -31.37 -22.52
CA ASP A 191 -1.23 -30.17 -22.26
C ASP A 191 -1.95 -28.85 -22.60
N ASP A 192 -3.29 -28.90 -22.65
CA ASP A 192 -4.13 -27.74 -22.90
C ASP A 192 -4.48 -26.97 -21.61
N ILE A 193 -4.61 -25.66 -21.74
CA ILE A 193 -5.05 -24.79 -20.64
C ILE A 193 -6.58 -24.79 -20.60
N LEU A 194 -7.14 -25.50 -19.61
CA LEU A 194 -8.57 -25.58 -19.40
C LEU A 194 -9.06 -24.41 -18.54
N CYS A 195 -9.86 -23.53 -19.14
CA CYS A 195 -10.57 -22.48 -18.43
C CYS A 195 -11.90 -23.03 -17.91
N THR A 196 -12.10 -22.93 -16.60
CA THR A 196 -13.24 -23.52 -15.91
C THR A 196 -14.36 -22.53 -15.65
N VAL A 197 -14.07 -21.25 -15.89
CA VAL A 197 -14.97 -20.13 -15.67
C VAL A 197 -15.48 -19.59 -17.00
N ASP A 198 -16.68 -19.04 -16.99
CA ASP A 198 -17.23 -18.36 -18.16
C ASP A 198 -16.61 -16.97 -18.38
N GLU A 199 -16.85 -16.39 -19.55
CA GLU A 199 -16.32 -15.06 -19.88
C GLU A 199 -16.90 -13.95 -18.99
N SER A 200 -18.11 -14.12 -18.45
CA SER A 200 -18.74 -13.16 -17.53
C SER A 200 -17.95 -13.07 -16.23
N TYR A 201 -17.52 -14.20 -15.69
CA TYR A 201 -16.63 -14.29 -14.54
C TYR A 201 -15.28 -13.62 -14.82
N ILE A 202 -14.66 -13.91 -15.98
CA ILE A 202 -13.39 -13.27 -16.37
C ILE A 202 -13.53 -11.75 -16.42
N LYS A 203 -14.62 -11.24 -17.02
CA LYS A 203 -14.93 -9.80 -17.06
C LYS A 203 -15.05 -9.22 -15.64
N MET A 204 -15.75 -9.92 -14.74
CA MET A 204 -15.90 -9.50 -13.35
C MET A 204 -14.56 -9.43 -12.61
N VAL A 205 -13.72 -10.47 -12.66
CA VAL A 205 -12.43 -10.46 -11.96
C VAL A 205 -11.43 -9.48 -12.58
N THR A 206 -11.51 -9.27 -13.90
CA THR A 206 -10.73 -8.24 -14.59
C THR A 206 -11.13 -6.85 -14.12
N LYS A 207 -12.43 -6.58 -13.94
CA LYS A 207 -12.90 -5.32 -13.34
C LYS A 207 -12.40 -5.13 -11.91
N LEU A 208 -12.40 -6.20 -11.10
CA LEU A 208 -11.84 -6.14 -9.75
C LEU A 208 -10.34 -5.81 -9.77
N ALA A 209 -9.56 -6.42 -10.66
CA ALA A 209 -8.14 -6.09 -10.81
C ALA A 209 -7.92 -4.65 -11.26
N TYR A 210 -8.73 -4.16 -12.20
CA TYR A 210 -8.71 -2.75 -12.61
C TYR A 210 -8.94 -1.81 -11.43
N ASP A 211 -9.93 -2.10 -10.58
CA ASP A 211 -10.19 -1.31 -9.37
C ASP A 211 -9.03 -1.37 -8.37
N ARG A 212 -8.30 -2.49 -8.32
CA ARG A 212 -7.07 -2.58 -7.53
C ARG A 212 -5.92 -1.75 -8.09
N PHE A 213 -5.79 -1.64 -9.41
CA PHE A 213 -4.83 -0.71 -10.01
C PHE A 213 -5.13 0.74 -9.59
N LEU A 214 -6.39 1.17 -9.71
CA LEU A 214 -6.78 2.53 -9.32
C LEU A 214 -6.50 2.83 -7.85
N GLU A 215 -6.87 1.93 -6.94
CA GLU A 215 -6.56 2.12 -5.51
C GLU A 215 -5.06 2.08 -5.24
N ASN A 216 -4.31 1.25 -5.95
CA ASN A 216 -2.86 1.15 -5.82
C ASN A 216 -2.13 2.42 -6.29
N GLU A 217 -2.52 2.99 -7.42
CA GLU A 217 -2.02 4.29 -7.91
C GLU A 217 -2.35 5.41 -6.91
N ARG A 218 -3.59 5.47 -6.42
CA ARG A 218 -3.98 6.45 -5.38
C ARG A 218 -3.16 6.30 -4.10
N LYS A 219 -2.80 5.07 -3.72
CA LYS A 219 -1.94 4.77 -2.56
C LYS A 219 -0.48 5.14 -2.82
N LEU A 220 -0.01 4.96 -4.04
CA LEU A 220 1.32 5.38 -4.49
C LEU A 220 1.44 6.91 -4.43
N ASP A 221 0.45 7.65 -4.93
CA ASP A 221 0.41 9.12 -4.87
C ASP A 221 0.39 9.62 -3.42
N LEU A 222 -0.47 9.03 -2.58
CA LEU A 222 -0.53 9.37 -1.15
C LEU A 222 0.82 9.12 -0.44
N LEU A 223 1.49 8.01 -0.78
CA LEU A 223 2.81 7.70 -0.24
C LEU A 223 3.85 8.72 -0.69
N TYR A 224 3.81 9.12 -1.97
CA TYR A 224 4.67 10.13 -2.53
C TYR A 224 4.53 11.45 -1.76
N GLU A 225 3.31 12.00 -1.67
CA GLU A 225 3.03 13.27 -1.00
C GLU A 225 3.48 13.26 0.48
N ARG A 226 3.25 12.14 1.16
CA ARG A 226 3.63 11.98 2.57
C ARG A 226 5.13 11.91 2.78
N ILE A 227 5.87 11.20 1.92
CA ILE A 227 7.33 11.16 1.96
C ILE A 227 7.91 12.54 1.64
N GLU A 228 7.39 13.21 0.62
CA GLU A 228 7.80 14.56 0.25
C GLU A 228 7.67 15.52 1.44
N LYS A 229 6.48 15.53 2.07
CA LYS A 229 6.18 16.43 3.19
C LYS A 229 6.93 16.07 4.48
N GLU A 230 6.88 14.81 4.89
CA GLU A 230 7.36 14.38 6.21
C GLU A 230 8.84 14.02 6.25
N ILE A 231 9.46 13.67 5.11
CA ILE A 231 10.85 13.21 5.04
C ILE A 231 11.72 14.23 4.31
N ILE A 232 11.39 14.55 3.07
CA ILE A 232 12.23 15.43 2.23
C ILE A 232 12.17 16.88 2.74
N ASN A 233 10.97 17.43 2.87
CA ASN A 233 10.77 18.84 3.23
C ASN A 233 10.80 19.09 4.76
N SER A 234 10.85 18.04 5.58
CA SER A 234 10.90 18.16 7.04
C SER A 234 12.16 18.83 7.59
N VAL A 235 13.19 19.01 6.75
CA VAL A 235 14.42 19.74 7.11
C VAL A 235 14.13 21.23 7.37
N TYR A 236 13.00 21.80 6.93
CA TYR A 236 12.65 23.22 7.13
C TYR A 236 11.78 23.52 8.36
N THR A 237 11.20 22.51 9.00
CA THR A 237 10.58 22.69 10.31
C THR A 237 11.59 22.33 11.37
N ILE A 238 12.43 23.31 11.73
CA ILE A 238 13.07 23.31 13.05
C ILE A 238 11.92 23.30 14.05
N GLU A 239 11.55 22.12 14.55
CA GLU A 239 10.81 22.00 15.79
C GLU A 239 11.70 22.66 16.84
N VAL A 240 11.45 23.94 17.12
CA VAL A 240 11.84 24.55 18.37
C VAL A 240 11.11 23.75 19.44
N LYS A 241 11.75 22.70 19.95
CA LYS A 241 11.29 21.99 21.12
C LYS A 241 11.25 23.02 22.25
N GLU A 242 10.05 23.48 22.60
CA GLU A 242 9.85 24.25 23.83
C GLU A 242 10.59 23.52 24.96
N THR A 243 11.51 24.23 25.60
CA THR A 243 12.16 23.79 26.83
C THR A 243 11.09 23.50 27.89
N LYS A 244 11.45 22.72 28.92
CA LYS A 244 10.52 22.43 30.02
C LYS A 244 10.03 23.72 30.68
N GLU A 245 10.87 24.76 30.74
CA GLU A 245 10.50 26.09 31.22
C GLU A 245 9.44 26.74 30.32
N GLU A 246 9.67 26.82 29.00
CA GLU A 246 8.74 27.44 28.05
C GLU A 246 7.37 26.75 28.04
N ARG A 247 7.36 25.40 28.14
CA ARG A 247 6.13 24.61 28.22
C ARG A 247 5.36 24.85 29.52
N LYS A 248 6.05 25.17 30.62
CA LYS A 248 5.43 25.49 31.93
C LYS A 248 4.84 26.90 31.91
N GLU A 249 5.57 27.87 31.36
CA GLU A 249 5.10 29.24 31.21
C GLU A 249 3.86 29.34 30.31
N ARG A 250 3.85 28.62 29.18
CA ARG A 250 2.69 28.58 28.30
C ARG A 250 1.45 28.01 29.00
N LYS A 251 1.59 26.89 29.71
CA LYS A 251 0.47 26.31 30.49
C LYS A 251 -0.03 27.23 31.59
N MET A 252 0.86 27.99 32.23
CA MET A 252 0.49 28.97 33.25
C MET A 252 -0.30 30.14 32.63
N ARG A 253 0.15 30.65 31.47
CA ARG A 253 -0.50 31.74 30.72
C ARG A 253 -1.86 31.33 30.17
N GLU A 254 -1.96 30.16 29.53
CA GLU A 254 -3.22 29.59 29.04
C GLU A 254 -4.20 29.30 30.19
N GLY A 255 -3.69 28.85 31.34
CA GLY A 255 -4.48 28.61 32.55
C GLY A 255 -5.03 29.90 33.17
N LEU A 256 -4.25 30.98 33.16
CA LEU A 256 -4.67 32.29 33.64
C LEU A 256 -5.74 32.89 32.73
N ALA A 257 -5.52 32.85 31.41
CA ALA A 257 -6.49 33.33 30.41
C ALA A 257 -7.85 32.62 30.53
N ARG A 258 -7.84 31.28 30.67
CA ARG A 258 -9.09 30.51 30.91
C ARG A 258 -9.80 30.92 32.19
N ARG A 259 -9.07 31.26 33.26
CA ARG A 259 -9.69 31.73 34.52
C ARG A 259 -10.32 33.10 34.35
N ASP A 260 -9.66 34.01 33.63
CA ASP A 260 -10.17 35.36 33.37
C ASP A 260 -11.42 35.32 32.47
N ASP A 261 -11.42 34.48 31.44
CA ASP A 261 -12.59 34.30 30.56
C ASP A 261 -13.79 33.73 31.33
N VAL A 262 -13.57 32.72 32.18
CA VAL A 262 -14.63 32.15 33.04
C VAL A 262 -15.16 33.20 34.03
N ARG A 263 -14.29 34.08 34.55
CA ARG A 263 -14.69 35.15 35.46
C ARG A 263 -15.53 36.21 34.73
N LYS A 264 -15.11 36.65 33.55
CA LYS A 264 -15.87 37.60 32.71
C LYS A 264 -17.25 37.05 32.36
N LEU A 265 -17.33 35.77 31.95
CA LEU A 265 -18.62 35.11 31.66
C LEU A 265 -19.54 35.03 32.89
N LYS A 266 -18.98 34.83 34.10
CA LYS A 266 -19.77 34.85 35.34
C LYS A 266 -20.27 36.26 35.69
N GLU A 267 -19.44 37.29 35.51
CA GLU A 267 -19.81 38.68 35.73
C GLU A 267 -20.89 39.14 34.73
N GLU A 268 -20.76 38.77 33.46
CA GLU A 268 -21.75 39.05 32.41
C GLU A 268 -23.09 38.33 32.67
N LYS A 269 -23.06 37.05 33.08
CA LYS A 269 -24.28 36.34 33.50
C LYS A 269 -24.98 36.98 34.71
N ARG A 270 -24.21 37.49 35.68
CA ARG A 270 -24.78 38.21 36.83
C ARG A 270 -25.44 39.51 36.40
N ARG A 271 -24.78 40.27 35.51
CA ARG A 271 -25.32 41.53 34.97
C ARG A 271 -26.60 41.31 34.18
N LEU A 272 -26.65 40.29 33.32
CA LEU A 272 -27.85 39.92 32.56
C LEU A 272 -29.00 39.50 33.48
N LYS A 273 -28.72 38.72 34.53
CA LYS A 273 -29.74 38.31 35.51
C LYS A 273 -30.30 39.52 36.28
N GLN A 274 -29.46 40.50 36.61
CA GLN A 274 -29.90 41.72 37.29
C GLN A 274 -30.80 42.59 36.39
N LEU A 275 -30.43 42.75 35.10
CA LEU A 275 -31.25 43.45 34.12
C LEU A 275 -32.61 42.77 33.90
N GLN A 276 -32.66 41.44 33.87
CA GLN A 276 -33.92 40.68 33.77
C GLN A 276 -34.82 40.90 35.00
N LEU A 277 -34.24 40.94 36.20
CA LEU A 277 -34.97 41.22 37.45
C LEU A 277 -35.51 42.66 37.48
N GLU A 278 -34.76 43.63 36.96
CA GLU A 278 -35.20 45.03 36.83
C GLU A 278 -36.33 45.18 35.80
N GLN A 279 -36.24 44.48 34.67
CA GLN A 279 -37.32 44.43 33.66
C GLN A 279 -38.60 43.81 34.23
N GLN A 280 -38.51 42.66 34.91
CA GLN A 280 -39.67 42.02 35.55
C GLN A 280 -40.35 42.93 36.58
N LYS A 281 -39.58 43.65 37.41
CA LYS A 281 -40.12 44.62 38.36
C LYS A 281 -40.78 45.82 37.69
N SER A 282 -40.25 46.29 36.55
CA SER A 282 -40.87 47.37 35.79
C SER A 282 -42.19 46.95 35.13
N GLU A 283 -42.29 45.70 34.66
CA GLU A 283 -43.51 45.14 34.10
C GLU A 283 -44.59 44.91 35.17
N GLU A 284 -44.22 44.41 36.35
CA GLU A 284 -45.15 44.25 37.49
C GLU A 284 -45.65 45.60 38.05
N GLY A 285 -44.80 46.63 38.08
CA GLY A 285 -45.16 47.98 38.49
C GLY A 285 -46.08 48.71 37.49
N SER A 286 -46.03 48.34 36.20
CA SER A 286 -46.96 48.87 35.19
C SER A 286 -48.36 48.25 35.25
N LYS A 287 -48.48 47.00 35.70
CA LYS A 287 -49.77 46.29 35.83
C LYS A 287 -50.56 46.64 37.08
N THR A 288 -49.93 47.25 38.08
CA THR A 288 -50.58 47.67 39.34
C THR A 288 -51.11 49.11 39.30
N ASN A 289 -50.88 49.85 38.21
CA ASN A 289 -51.40 51.22 38.01
C ASN A 289 -52.55 51.30 36.99
N GLU A 290 -53.08 50.18 36.51
CA GLU A 290 -54.24 50.12 35.58
C GLU A 290 -55.48 49.40 36.16
N GLU A 291 -55.55 49.15 37.48
CA GLU A 291 -56.79 48.74 38.19
C GLU A 291 -57.28 49.82 39.17
#